data_AF-A0A3D1XNL1-F1
#
_entry.id   AF-A0A3D1XNL1-F1
#
_cell.length_a   1.000
_cell.length_b   1.000
_cell.length_c   1.000
_cell.angle_alpha   90.00
_cell.angle_beta   90.00
_cell.angle_gamma   90.00
#
_symmetry.space_group_name_H-M   'P 1'
#
loop_
_entity.id
_entity.type
_entity.pdbx_description
1 polymer ?
#
loop_
_entity_poly.entity_id
_entity_poly.type
_entity_poly.pdbx_seq_one_letter_code
_entity_poly.pdbx_strand_id
1 'polypeptide(L)' 'MKTFFITGGAGFIGGNFILNLMKSDQVKVINYDKLTYAGNLDTLSSL' A
#
# COMPACT_ATOMS: atom_id res chain seq x y z
N MET A 1 -15.06 4.67 -9.39
CA MET A 1 -13.75 4.12 -9.01
C MET A 1 -12.97 5.17 -8.22
N LYS A 2 -12.73 4.94 -6.92
CA LYS A 2 -12.01 5.89 -6.06
C LYS A 2 -10.51 5.63 -6.14
N THR A 3 -9.70 6.68 -6.29
CA THR A 3 -8.23 6.56 -6.32
C THR A 3 -7.65 7.01 -4.99
N PHE A 4 -6.82 6.17 -4.38
CA PHE A 4 -6.08 6.45 -3.14
C PHE A 4 -4.62 6.68 -3.47
N PHE A 5 -4.09 7.84 -3.10
CA PHE A 5 -2.66 8.15 -3.14
C PHE A 5 -2.10 7.96 -1.73
N ILE A 6 -1.24 6.96 -1.56
CA ILE A 6 -0.73 6.53 -0.26
C ILE A 6 0.77 6.75 -0.24
N THR A 7 1.26 7.49 0.75
CA THR A 7 2.70 7.67 0.97
C THR A 7 3.19 6.69 2.03
N GLY A 8 4.35 6.06 1.82
CA GLY A 8 4.91 5.12 2.82
C GLY A 8 4.19 3.78 2.87
N GLY A 9 3.58 3.34 1.77
CA GLY A 9 2.78 2.11 1.69
C GLY A 9 3.57 0.80 1.71
N ALA A 10 4.90 0.84 1.70
CA ALA A 10 5.75 -0.34 1.94
C ALA A 10 6.14 -0.50 3.42
N GLY A 11 5.74 0.41 4.31
CA GLY A 11 5.90 0.25 5.76
C GLY A 11 4.80 -0.60 6.40
N PHE A 12 4.91 -0.90 7.69
CA PHE A 12 3.97 -1.76 8.42
C PHE A 12 2.50 -1.32 8.32
N ILE A 13 2.19 -0.08 8.70
CA ILE A 13 0.81 0.44 8.68
C ILE A 13 0.35 0.69 7.24
N GLY A 14 1.19 1.33 6.43
CA GLY A 14 0.86 1.68 5.05
C GLY A 14 0.55 0.45 4.19
N GLY A 15 1.34 -0.61 4.33
CA GLY A 15 1.15 -1.85 3.57
C GLY A 15 -0.11 -2.60 3.98
N ASN A 16 -0.36 -2.77 5.28
CA ASN A 16 -1.61 -3.38 5.75
C ASN A 16 -2.85 -2.57 5.35
N PHE A 17 -2.74 -1.24 5.32
CA PHE A 17 -3.81 -0.38 4.82
C PHE A 17 -4.09 -0.60 3.33
N ILE A 18 -3.05 -0.70 2.50
CA ILE A 18 -3.17 -1.05 1.07
C ILE A 18 -3.82 -2.42 0.91
N LEU A 19 -3.32 -3.45 1.59
CA LEU A 19 -3.86 -4.81 1.51
C LEU A 19 -5.35 -4.84 1.91
N ASN A 20 -5.75 -4.05 2.91
CA ASN A 20 -7.15 -3.95 3.30
C ASN A 20 -8.01 -3.23 2.24
N LEU A 21 -7.50 -2.16 1.61
CA LEU A 21 -8.20 -1.49 0.51
C LEU A 21 -8.40 -2.41 -0.69
N MET A 22 -7.40 -3.24 -1.01
CA MET A 22 -7.44 -4.15 -2.16
C MET A 22 -8.45 -5.29 -2.00
N LYS A 23 -9.01 -5.51 -0.80
CA LYS A 23 -10.17 -6.38 -0.60
C LYS A 23 -11.47 -5.80 -1.17
N SER A 24 -11.48 -4.53 -1.58
CA SER A 24 -12.63 -3.87 -2.21
C SER A 24 -12.44 -3.81 -3.73
N ASP A 25 -13.41 -4.32 -4.50
CA ASP A 25 -13.32 -4.47 -5.97
C ASP A 25 -13.29 -3.15 -6.77
N GLN A 26 -13.41 -1.98 -6.14
CA GLN A 26 -13.65 -0.70 -6.85
C GLN A 26 -12.70 0.43 -6.46
N VAL A 27 -11.46 0.09 -6.10
CA VAL A 27 -10.43 1.07 -5.74
C VAL A 27 -9.21 0.98 -6.65
N LYS A 28 -8.59 2.14 -6.92
CA LYS A 28 -7.26 2.24 -7.50
C LYS A 28 -6.31 2.74 -6.43
N VAL A 29 -5.17 2.09 -6.25
CA VAL A 29 -4.14 2.50 -5.29
C VAL A 29 -2.90 2.95 -6.03
N ILE A 30 -2.35 4.10 -5.63
CA ILE A 30 -1.03 4.59 -6.04
C ILE A 30 -0.19 4.68 -4.76
N ASN A 31 0.72 3.74 -4.58
CA ASN A 31 1.68 3.75 -3.49
C ASN A 31 2.92 4.56 -3.90
N TYR A 32 3.23 5.63 -3.17
CA TYR A 32 4.44 6.41 -3.30
C TYR A 32 5.33 6.18 -2.08
N ASP A 33 6.36 5.36 -2.26
CA ASP A 33 7.29 4.99 -1.19
C ASP A 33 8.73 5.23 -1.64
N LYS A 34 9.55 5.75 -0.73
CA LYS A 34 10.98 5.99 -0.96
C LYS A 34 11.83 4.76 -0.63
N LEU A 35 11.25 3.73 -0.01
CA LEU A 35 11.92 2.51 0.43
C LEU A 35 13.14 2.82 1.31
N THR A 36 12.92 3.66 2.32
CA THR A 36 13.94 3.92 3.36
C THR A 36 14.06 2.73 4.31
N TYR A 37 14.88 2.83 5.37
CA TYR A 37 15.12 1.74 6.33
C TYR A 37 13.87 0.98 6.80
N ALA A 38 12.74 1.67 7.01
CA ALA A 38 11.51 1.06 7.49
C ALA A 38 10.58 0.52 6.38
N GLY A 39 10.94 0.69 5.10
CA GLY A 39 10.17 0.21 3.96
C GLY A 39 10.57 -1.22 3.58
N ASN A 40 9.59 -2.10 3.43
CA ASN A 40 9.79 -3.49 3.02
C ASN A 40 8.71 -3.91 2.00
N LEU A 41 9.12 -4.20 0.76
CA LEU A 41 8.22 -4.65 -0.31
C LEU A 41 7.53 -5.97 0.01
N ASP A 42 8.13 -6.83 0.85
CA ASP A 42 7.51 -8.08 1.29
C ASP A 42 6.22 -7.83 2.10
N THR A 43 6.04 -6.64 2.67
CA THR A 43 4.77 -6.25 3.32
C THR A 43 3.59 -6.30 2.35
N LEU A 44 3.84 -6.14 1.05
CA LEU A 44 2.85 -6.14 -0.02
C LEU A 44 2.83 -7.46 -0.81
N SER A 45 3.49 -8.52 -0.33
CA SER A 45 3.64 -9.79 -1.07
C SER A 45 2.32 -10.55 -1.32
N SER A 46 1.22 -10.12 -0.70
CA SER A 46 -0.12 -10.70 -0.83
C SER A 46 -1.04 -9.95 -1.79
N LEU A 47 -0.55 -8.88 -2.44
CA LEU A 47 -1.20 -8.29 -3.62
C LEU A 47 -1.19 -9.27 -4.79
#